data_AF-A0A5J5LQP6-F1
#
_entry.id   AF-A0A5J5LQP6-F1
#
_cell.length_a   1.000
_cell.length_b   1.000
_cell.length_c   1.000
_cell.angle_alpha   90.00
_cell.angle_beta   90.00
_cell.angle_gamma   90.00
#
_symmetry.space_group_name_H-M   'P 1'
#
loop_
_entity.id
_entity.type
_entity.pdbx_description
1 polymer ?
#
loop_
_entity_poly.entity_id
_entity_poly.type
_entity_poly.pdbx_seq_one_letter_code
_entity_poly.pdbx_strand_id
1 'polypeptide(L)' 'MPKKIRELKSILLKAGFTYRPGKGSHTVWSHPRLEYSLTLSGKDSSDGEHLTFAISRNA' A
#
# COMPACT_ATOMS: atom_id res chain seq x y z
N MET A 1 -2.46 15.20 11.61
CA MET A 1 -1.90 13.84 11.80
C MET A 1 -2.93 12.80 11.34
N PRO A 2 -2.86 12.27 10.10
CA PRO A 2 -3.77 11.21 9.69
C PRO A 2 -3.21 9.86 10.16
N LYS A 3 -3.75 9.34 11.27
CA LYS A 3 -3.22 8.14 11.95
C LYS A 3 -3.38 6.84 11.14
N LYS A 4 -4.31 6.80 10.17
CA LYS A 4 -4.67 5.56 9.46
C LYS A 4 -3.63 5.06 8.45
N ILE A 5 -3.01 5.93 7.65
CA ILE A 5 -2.07 5.50 6.59
C ILE A 5 -0.76 4.96 7.17
N ARG A 6 -0.20 5.62 8.20
CA ARG A 6 1.06 5.18 8.82
C ARG A 6 0.88 3.86 9.57
N GLU A 7 -0.26 3.65 10.21
CA GLU A 7 -0.61 2.35 10.82
C GLU A 7 -0.69 1.25 9.78
N LEU A 8 -1.40 1.49 8.68
CA LEU A 8 -1.62 0.48 7.65
C LEU A 8 -0.31 0.07 6.97
N LYS A 9 0.58 1.04 6.68
CA LYS A 9 1.95 0.76 6.24
C LYS A 9 2.74 -0.06 7.27
N SER A 10 2.57 0.24 8.56
CA SER A 10 3.25 -0.48 9.64
C SER A 10 2.75 -1.92 9.78
N ILE A 11 1.44 -2.17 9.61
CA ILE A 11 0.85 -3.51 9.61
C ILE A 11 1.38 -4.31 8.42
N LEU A 12 1.41 -3.74 7.22
CA LEU A 12 1.95 -4.39 6.02
C LEU A 12 3.44 -4.74 6.18
N LEU A 13 4.24 -3.81 6.72
CA LEU A 13 5.66 -4.06 7.01
C LEU A 13 5.84 -5.19 8.05
N LYS A 14 5.04 -5.19 9.13
CA LYS A 14 5.05 -6.27 10.14
C LYS A 14 4.64 -7.62 9.56
N ALA A 15 3.72 -7.61 8.59
CA ALA A 15 3.33 -8.81 7.86
C ALA A 15 4.39 -9.29 6.85
N GLY A 16 5.54 -8.61 6.73
CA GLY A 16 6.64 -8.98 5.84
C GLY A 16 6.48 -8.48 4.41
N PHE A 17 5.53 -7.58 4.15
CA PHE A 17 5.40 -6.96 2.83
C PHE A 17 6.52 -5.94 2.64
N THR A 18 7.07 -5.95 1.44
CA THR A 18 8.01 -4.94 0.96
C THR A 18 7.24 -3.93 0.11
N TYR A 19 7.67 -2.68 0.09
CA TYR A 19 7.06 -1.67 -0.78
C TYR A 19 8.11 -1.01 -1.65
N ARG A 20 7.68 -0.59 -2.83
CA ARG A 20 8.44 0.21 -3.78
C ARG A 20 7.68 1.49 -4.10
N PRO A 21 8.35 2.65 -4.07
CA PRO A 21 7.75 3.89 -4.57
C PRO A 21 7.50 3.75 -6.08
N GLY A 22 6.26 3.99 -6.50
CA GLY A 22 5.90 4.06 -7.92
C GLY A 22 5.98 5.50 -8.44
N LYS A 23 5.45 5.73 -9.65
CA LYS A 23 5.32 7.07 -10.23
C LYS A 23 4.21 7.84 -9.49
N GLY A 24 4.55 8.94 -8.81
CA GLY A 24 3.60 9.80 -8.08
C GLY A 24 3.33 9.36 -6.64
N SER A 25 2.10 9.53 -6.15
CA SER A 25 1.70 9.18 -4.76
C SER A 25 1.32 7.70 -4.58
N HIS A 26 1.70 6.85 -5.52
CA HIS A 26 1.37 5.43 -5.52
C HIS A 26 2.55 4.63 -4.97
N THR A 27 2.26 3.66 -4.11
CA THR A 27 3.25 2.70 -3.61
C THR A 27 2.83 1.30 -3.98
N VAL A 28 3.75 0.52 -4.54
CA VAL A 28 3.48 -0.88 -4.88
C VAL A 28 4.05 -1.75 -3.78
N TRP A 29 3.24 -2.61 -3.22
CA TRP A 29 3.58 -3.52 -2.13
C TRP A 29 3.62 -4.93 -2.69
N SER A 30 4.69 -5.67 -2.38
CA SER A 30 4.90 -7.04 -2.84
C SER A 30 5.40 -7.88 -1.68
N HIS A 31 4.99 -9.13 -1.64
CA HIS A 31 5.46 -10.06 -0.61
C HIS A 31 6.16 -11.25 -1.28
N PRO A 32 7.35 -11.65 -0.83
CA PRO A 32 8.15 -12.69 -1.49
C PRO A 32 7.47 -14.07 -1.53
N ARG A 33 6.52 -14.33 -0.62
CA ARG A 33 5.74 -15.59 -0.57
C ARG A 33 4.41 -15.54 -1.33
N LEU A 34 4.09 -14.42 -1.99
CA LEU A 34 2.78 -14.20 -2.62
C LEU A 34 3.00 -13.69 -4.04
N GLU A 35 2.34 -14.32 -5.01
CA GLU A 35 2.42 -13.93 -6.44
C GLU A 35 1.60 -12.68 -6.78
N TYR A 36 0.91 -12.10 -5.79
CA TYR A 36 0.17 -10.87 -5.97
C TYR A 36 0.96 -9.64 -5.53
N SER A 37 0.77 -8.55 -6.26
CA SER A 37 1.20 -7.22 -5.89
C SER A 37 0.00 -6.36 -5.48
N LEU A 38 0.20 -5.56 -4.45
CA LEU A 38 -0.79 -4.66 -3.87
C LEU A 38 -0.39 -3.24 -4.22
N THR A 39 -1.12 -2.57 -5.10
CA THR A 39 -0.88 -1.16 -5.38
C THR A 39 -1.71 -0.30 -4.45
N LEU A 40 -1.03 0.42 -3.58
CA LEU A 40 -1.57 1.42 -2.66
C LEU A 40 -1.53 2.78 -3.34
N SER A 41 -2.69 3.24 -3.81
CA SER A 41 -2.90 4.57 -4.35
C SER A 41 -3.53 5.44 -3.26
N GLY A 42 -2.76 6.32 -2.64
CA GLY A 42 -3.24 7.17 -1.55
C GLY A 42 -2.88 8.62 -1.78
N LYS A 43 -3.88 9.45 -2.09
CA LYS A 43 -3.78 10.90 -1.87
C LYS A 43 -3.98 11.11 -0.37
N ASP A 44 -2.98 11.68 0.30
CA ASP A 44 -2.99 12.03 1.74
C ASP A 44 -3.98 13.21 1.98
N SER A 45 -5.24 13.08 1.57
CA SER A 45 -6.26 14.09 1.86
C SER A 45 -6.76 13.88 3.29
N SER A 46 -6.69 14.96 4.05
CA SER A 46 -6.99 15.08 5.48
C SER A 46 -8.35 14.50 5.92
N ASP A 47 -9.28 14.30 4.99
CA ASP A 47 -10.59 13.73 5.25
C ASP A 47 -10.57 12.29 4.78
N GLY A 48 -10.48 11.39 5.77
CA GLY A 48 -10.27 9.99 5.51
C GLY A 48 -11.48 9.42 4.79
N GLU A 49 -11.30 8.91 3.57
CA GLU A 49 -12.27 7.95 3.10
C GLU A 49 -11.81 6.91 2.08
N HIS A 50 -10.84 7.17 1.19
CA HIS A 50 -10.53 6.13 0.19
C HIS A 50 -9.03 5.94 -0.07
N LEU A 51 -8.45 4.96 0.64
CA LEU A 51 -7.27 4.25 0.16
C LEU A 51 -7.75 3.15 -0.79
N THR A 52 -7.49 3.32 -2.08
CA THR A 52 -7.77 2.26 -3.05
C THR A 52 -6.60 1.29 -3.06
N PHE A 53 -6.88 0.03 -2.71
CA PHE A 53 -5.98 -1.09 -2.94
C PHE A 53 -6.37 -1.75 -4.25
N ALA A 54 -5.48 -1.73 -5.23
CA ALA A 54 -5.61 -2.58 -6.41
C ALA A 54 -4.78 -3.85 -6.18
N ILE A 55 -5.44 -5.01 -6.19
CA ILE A 55 -4.77 -6.31 -6.18
C ILE A 55 -4.51 -6.67 -7.64
N SER A 56 -3.24 -6.73 -8.03
CA SER A 56 -2.84 -7.27 -9.32
C SER A 56 -2.22 -8.63 -9.11
N ARG A 57 -2.77 -9.67 -9.76
CA ARG A 57 -2.04 -10.93 -9.92
C ARG A 57 -0.92 -10.69 -10.92
N ASN A 58 0.32 -11.02 -10.56
CA ASN A 58 1.32 -11.24 -11.61
C ASN A 58 0.94 -12.55 -12.29
N ALA A 59 0.64 -12.47 -13.59
CA ALA A 59 0.48 -13.62 -14.45
C ALA A 59 1.85 -14.20 -14.81
#